data_AF-A0A7Y5ZGU9-F1
#
_entry.id   AF-A0A7Y5ZGU9-F1
#
_cell.length_a   1.000
_cell.length_b   1.000
_cell.length_c   1.000
_cell.angle_alpha   90.00
_cell.angle_beta   90.00
_cell.angle_gamma   90.00
#
_symmetry.space_group_name_H-M   'P 1'
#
loop_
_entity.id
_entity.type
_entity.pdbx_description
1 polymer ?
#
loop_
_entity_poly.entity_id
_entity_poly.type
_entity_poly.pdbx_seq_one_letter_code
_entity_poly.pdbx_strand_id
1 'polypeptide(L)'
;MRITTITGKIIYIVGVFALILVLNVFLFARFLNPTFDVLVVAALNVAYVIVGVRIFRGAGENRADPRPWWRATARPAAGFWMGGLLAALAFISGVGAFGSDPENAFLPAVACLSYAALAAFYLNSSVRLQGMDSAG
;
A
#
# COMPACT_ATOMS: atom_id res chain seq x y z
N MET A 1 1.60 0.25 19.87
CA MET A 1 2.80 -0.53 19.48
C MET A 1 3.45 0.10 18.24
N ARG A 2 4.78 0.23 18.18
CA ARG A 2 5.51 0.82 17.04
C ARG A 2 6.68 -0.09 16.62
N ILE A 3 6.94 -0.19 15.33
CA ILE A 3 8.01 -1.02 14.76
C ILE A 3 9.11 -0.12 14.19
N THR A 4 10.32 -0.24 14.74
CA THR A 4 11.48 0.60 14.38
C THR A 4 12.56 -0.20 13.67
N THR A 5 12.71 -1.48 14.00
CA THR A 5 13.73 -2.36 13.42
C THR A 5 13.38 -2.74 11.98
N ILE A 6 14.41 -2.93 11.14
CA ILE A 6 14.24 -3.39 9.76
C ILE A 6 13.60 -4.78 9.76
N THR A 7 14.10 -5.68 10.60
CA THR A 7 13.57 -7.05 10.76
C THR A 7 12.09 -7.04 11.12
N GLY A 8 11.66 -6.20 12.07
CA GLY A 8 10.25 -6.11 12.45
C GLY A 8 9.35 -5.62 11.31
N LYS A 9 9.85 -4.70 10.47
CA LYS A 9 9.11 -4.23 9.29
C LYS A 9 8.97 -5.34 8.26
N ILE A 10 10.04 -6.10 8.02
CA ILE A 10 10.03 -7.26 7.11
C ILE A 10 9.07 -8.33 7.62
N ILE A 11 9.13 -8.69 8.90
CA ILE A 11 8.22 -9.68 9.51
C ILE A 11 6.77 -9.23 9.37
N TYR A 12 6.46 -7.96 9.61
CA TYR A 12 5.12 -7.43 9.39
C TYR A 12 4.71 -7.54 7.91
N ILE A 13 5.59 -7.11 7.00
CA ILE A 13 5.30 -7.09 5.57
C ILE A 13 5.01 -8.50 5.06
N VAL A 14 5.94 -9.42 5.30
CA VAL A 14 5.85 -10.81 4.83
C VAL A 14 4.75 -11.56 5.58
N GLY A 15 4.66 -11.38 6.90
CA GLY A 15 3.72 -12.11 7.74
C GLY A 15 2.26 -11.74 7.45
N VAL A 16 1.94 -10.45 7.35
CA VAL A 16 0.56 -10.02 7.03
C VAL A 16 0.22 -10.33 5.57
N PHE A 17 1.17 -10.19 4.64
CA PHE A 17 0.96 -10.60 3.25
C PHE A 17 0.66 -12.10 3.14
N ALA A 18 1.46 -12.94 3.80
CA ALA A 18 1.24 -14.38 3.84
C ALA A 18 -0.09 -14.74 4.51
N LEU A 19 -0.47 -14.02 5.58
CA LEU A 19 -1.78 -14.20 6.21
C LEU A 19 -2.92 -13.88 5.24
N ILE A 20 -2.88 -12.75 4.53
CA ILE A 20 -3.90 -12.40 3.54
C ILE A 20 -3.97 -13.46 2.44
N LEU A 21 -2.83 -13.96 1.95
CA LEU A 21 -2.77 -15.04 0.97
C LEU A 21 -3.43 -16.32 1.48
N VAL A 22 -3.10 -16.75 2.71
CA VAL A 22 -3.68 -17.94 3.34
C VAL A 22 -5.20 -17.77 3.52
N LEU A 23 -5.65 -16.62 4.01
CA LEU A 23 -7.08 -16.33 4.15
C LEU A 23 -7.79 -16.35 2.80
N ASN A 24 -7.19 -15.81 1.75
CA ASN A 24 -7.78 -15.84 0.42
C ASN A 24 -7.89 -17.28 -0.12
N VAL A 25 -6.79 -18.05 -0.11
CA VAL A 25 -6.75 -19.42 -0.65
C VAL A 25 -7.66 -20.38 0.10
N PHE A 26 -7.68 -20.33 1.44
CA PHE A 26 -8.40 -21.31 2.25
C PHE A 26 -9.81 -20.88 2.67
N LEU A 27 -10.12 -19.58 2.68
CA LEU A 27 -11.43 -19.07 3.11
C LEU A 27 -12.11 -18.26 2.02
N PHE A 28 -11.56 -17.12 1.59
CA PHE A 28 -12.32 -16.18 0.76
C PHE A 28 -12.67 -16.75 -0.61
N ALA A 29 -11.74 -17.42 -1.28
CA ALA A 29 -11.98 -18.08 -2.57
C ALA A 29 -13.02 -19.22 -2.48
N ARG A 30 -13.29 -19.75 -1.28
CA ARG A 30 -14.27 -20.82 -1.06
C ARG A 30 -15.66 -20.30 -0.71
N PHE A 31 -15.74 -19.17 0.00
CA PHE A 31 -16.99 -18.67 0.60
C PHE A 31 -17.52 -17.39 -0.04
N LEU A 32 -16.69 -16.64 -0.76
CA LEU A 32 -17.09 -15.42 -1.47
C LEU A 32 -17.23 -15.70 -2.96
N ASN A 33 -18.09 -14.93 -3.63
CA ASN A 33 -18.06 -14.91 -5.08
C ASN A 33 -16.81 -14.15 -5.57
N PRO A 34 -16.38 -14.36 -6.83
CA PRO A 34 -15.11 -13.80 -7.33
C PRO A 34 -15.03 -12.27 -7.23
N THR A 35 -16.14 -11.56 -7.46
CA THR A 35 -16.18 -10.10 -7.38
C THR A 35 -15.94 -9.61 -5.96
N PHE A 36 -16.64 -10.18 -4.97
CA PHE A 36 -16.46 -9.80 -3.57
C PHE A 36 -15.10 -10.23 -3.03
N ASP A 37 -14.58 -11.38 -3.44
CA ASP A 37 -13.24 -11.83 -3.06
C ASP A 37 -12.17 -10.80 -3.45
N VAL A 38 -12.17 -10.38 -4.72
CA VAL A 38 -11.23 -9.35 -5.23
C VAL A 38 -11.33 -8.05 -4.42
N LEU A 39 -12.54 -7.59 -4.11
CA LEU A 39 -12.75 -6.37 -3.33
C LEU A 39 -12.25 -6.49 -1.89
N VAL A 40 -12.51 -7.63 -1.24
CA VAL A 40 -12.04 -7.91 0.13
C VAL A 40 -10.52 -7.98 0.16
N VAL A 41 -9.89 -8.70 -0.77
CA VAL A 41 -8.43 -8.80 -0.84
C VAL A 41 -7.79 -7.45 -1.13
N ALA A 42 -8.36 -6.65 -2.04
CA ALA A 42 -7.88 -5.30 -2.32
C ALA A 42 -7.98 -4.40 -1.08
N ALA A 43 -9.12 -4.41 -0.38
CA ALA A 43 -9.34 -3.64 0.83
C ALA A 43 -8.36 -4.05 1.95
N LEU A 44 -8.13 -5.36 2.13
CA LEU A 44 -7.18 -5.87 3.10
C LEU A 44 -5.73 -5.45 2.78
N ASN A 45 -5.33 -5.46 1.50
CA ASN A 45 -4.00 -4.99 1.11
C ASN A 45 -3.82 -3.49 1.35
N VAL A 46 -4.82 -2.67 1.00
CA VAL A 46 -4.79 -1.23 1.32
C VAL A 46 -4.73 -1.02 2.83
N ALA A 47 -5.58 -1.69 3.61
CA ALA A 47 -5.58 -1.60 5.06
C ALA A 47 -4.24 -2.02 5.67
N TYR A 48 -3.65 -3.11 5.18
CA TYR A 48 -2.33 -3.58 5.59
C TYR A 48 -1.24 -2.52 5.37
N VAL A 49 -1.24 -1.84 4.22
CA VAL A 49 -0.31 -0.74 3.93
C VAL A 49 -0.57 0.45 4.86
N ILE A 50 -1.85 0.85 5.02
CA ILE A 50 -2.23 1.96 5.89
C ILE A 50 -1.81 1.69 7.33
N VAL A 51 -2.07 0.50 7.87
CA VAL A 51 -1.62 0.11 9.22
C VAL A 51 -0.09 0.15 9.29
N GLY A 52 0.60 -0.40 8.30
CA GLY A 52 2.05 -0.40 8.20
C GLY A 52 2.65 1.01 8.32
N VAL A 53 2.18 1.97 7.52
CA VAL A 53 2.69 3.37 7.57
C VAL A 53 2.39 4.07 8.90
N ARG A 54 1.39 3.62 9.65
CA ARG A 54 1.10 4.17 10.99
C ARG A 54 1.97 3.57 12.07
N ILE A 55 2.32 2.29 12.00
CA ILE A 55 3.10 1.62 13.05
C ILE A 55 4.61 1.69 12.80
N PHE A 56 5.05 1.83 11.55
CA PHE A 56 6.45 1.92 11.18
C PHE A 56 7.04 3.30 11.51
N ARG A 57 8.19 3.31 12.20
CA ARG A 57 8.93 4.54 12.52
C ARG A 57 10.32 4.52 11.87
N GLY A 58 10.74 5.68 11.37
CA GLY A 58 12.08 5.91 10.84
C GLY A 58 13.11 6.20 11.94
N ALA A 59 14.39 6.18 11.59
CA ALA A 59 15.45 6.63 12.48
C ALA A 59 15.31 8.14 12.75
N GLY A 60 15.40 8.54 14.02
CA GLY A 60 15.26 9.95 14.43
C GLY A 60 13.83 10.51 14.43
N GLU A 61 12.83 9.71 14.07
CA GLU A 61 11.43 10.15 14.08
C GLU A 61 10.82 10.05 15.49
N ASN A 62 10.03 11.06 15.89
CA ASN A 62 9.28 10.99 17.15
C ASN A 62 8.36 9.75 17.16
N ARG A 63 8.49 8.95 18.23
CA ARG A 63 7.75 7.69 18.41
C ARG A 63 6.45 7.88 19.18
N ALA A 64 6.37 8.92 20.01
CA ALA A 64 5.22 9.22 20.85
C ALA A 64 4.08 9.83 20.02
N ASP A 65 4.41 10.80 19.17
CA ASP A 65 3.40 11.58 18.47
C ASP A 65 2.74 10.78 17.33
N PRO A 66 1.41 10.93 17.14
CA PRO A 66 0.75 10.45 15.94
C PRO A 66 1.35 11.10 14.69
N ARG A 67 1.66 10.29 13.67
CA ARG A 67 2.07 10.84 12.36
C ARG A 67 0.87 11.60 11.76
N PRO A 68 1.09 12.77 11.15
CA PRO A 68 0.06 13.41 10.34
C PRO A 68 -0.54 12.43 9.33
N TRP A 69 -1.84 12.55 9.08
CA TRP A 69 -2.57 11.57 8.26
C TRP A 69 -2.00 11.48 6.83
N TRP A 70 -1.45 12.57 6.29
CA TRP A 70 -0.83 12.61 4.98
C TRP A 70 0.58 11.98 4.91
N ARG A 71 1.24 11.73 6.06
CA ARG A 71 2.65 11.29 6.10
C ARG A 71 2.75 9.76 6.09
N ALA A 72 3.15 9.22 4.94
CA ALA A 72 3.35 7.79 4.71
C ALA A 72 4.72 7.29 5.20
N THR A 73 5.78 8.10 5.03
CA THR A 73 7.16 7.72 5.34
C THR A 73 7.87 8.74 6.23
N ALA A 74 9.05 8.36 6.74
CA ALA A 74 9.89 9.28 7.51
C ALA A 74 10.70 10.24 6.62
N ARG A 75 11.13 9.78 5.43
CA ARG A 75 11.99 10.51 4.49
C ARG A 75 11.35 10.61 3.10
N PRO A 76 11.57 11.72 2.35
CA PRO A 76 11.02 11.89 1.00
C PRO A 76 11.44 10.78 0.03
N ALA A 77 12.72 10.41 0.01
CA ALA A 77 13.25 9.42 -0.93
C ALA A 77 12.51 8.06 -0.87
N ALA A 78 12.21 7.57 0.33
CA ALA A 78 11.50 6.31 0.50
C ALA A 78 10.07 6.36 -0.06
N GLY A 79 9.38 7.50 0.07
CA GLY A 79 8.04 7.64 -0.48
C GLY A 79 8.04 7.83 -2.00
N PHE A 80 9.09 8.40 -2.60
CA PHE A 80 9.23 8.45 -4.05
C PHE A 80 9.48 7.07 -4.65
N TRP A 81 10.35 6.25 -4.04
CA TRP A 81 10.56 4.87 -4.48
C TRP A 81 9.28 4.03 -4.39
N MET A 82 8.58 4.08 -3.25
CA MET A 82 7.32 3.34 -3.09
C MET A 82 6.21 3.87 -3.99
N GLY A 83 6.08 5.21 -4.08
CA GLY A 83 5.10 5.86 -4.93
C GLY A 83 5.32 5.58 -6.41
N GLY A 84 6.57 5.61 -6.88
CA GLY A 84 6.95 5.27 -8.24
C GLY A 84 6.70 3.80 -8.59
N LEU A 85 7.07 2.88 -7.69
CA LEU A 85 6.76 1.46 -7.85
C LEU A 85 5.25 1.21 -7.96
N LEU A 86 4.46 1.79 -7.05
CA LEU A 86 3.01 1.65 -7.05
C LEU A 86 2.39 2.32 -8.28
N ALA A 87 2.92 3.45 -8.75
CA ALA A 87 2.47 4.09 -9.99
C ALA A 87 2.74 3.20 -11.21
N ALA A 88 3.89 2.53 -11.27
CA ALA A 88 4.20 1.58 -12.32
C ALA A 88 3.26 0.37 -12.29
N LEU A 89 2.99 -0.18 -11.10
CA LEU A 89 2.01 -1.27 -10.94
C LEU A 89 0.59 -0.85 -11.30
N ALA A 90 0.21 0.39 -10.97
CA ALA A 90 -1.07 0.97 -11.37
C ALA A 90 -1.16 1.07 -12.90
N PHE A 91 -0.10 1.57 -13.55
CA PHE A 91 -0.03 1.67 -15.01
C PHE A 91 -0.15 0.30 -15.67
N ILE A 92 0.62 -0.70 -15.23
CA ILE A 92 0.55 -2.07 -15.76
C ILE A 92 -0.86 -2.64 -15.61
N SER A 93 -1.46 -2.48 -14.43
CA SER A 93 -2.83 -2.95 -14.16
C SER A 93 -3.86 -2.20 -15.01
N GLY A 94 -3.66 -0.90 -15.24
CA GLY A 94 -4.51 -0.08 -16.09
C GLY A 94 -4.46 -0.52 -17.55
N VAL A 95 -3.27 -0.78 -18.09
CA VAL A 95 -3.11 -1.36 -19.43
C VAL A 95 -3.82 -2.71 -19.52
N GLY A 96 -3.68 -3.57 -18.49
CA GLY A 96 -4.42 -4.83 -18.42
C GLY A 96 -5.94 -4.63 -18.43
N ALA A 97 -6.45 -3.63 -17.70
CA ALA A 97 -7.88 -3.34 -17.65
C ALA A 97 -8.44 -2.86 -19.00
N PHE A 98 -7.74 -1.95 -19.68
CA PHE A 98 -8.16 -1.44 -20.99
C PHE A 98 -7.96 -2.44 -22.13
N GLY A 99 -7.02 -3.38 -21.99
CA GLY A 99 -6.76 -4.42 -22.97
C GLY A 99 -7.60 -5.69 -22.81
N SER A 100 -8.39 -5.81 -21.74
CA SER A 100 -9.22 -6.99 -21.46
C SER A 100 -10.64 -6.84 -22.00
N ASP A 101 -11.29 -7.96 -22.30
CA ASP A 101 -12.73 -8.00 -22.51
C ASP A 101 -13.49 -7.51 -21.25
N PRO A 102 -14.71 -6.94 -21.39
CA PRO A 102 -15.46 -6.37 -20.27
C PRO A 102 -15.63 -7.32 -19.07
N GLU A 103 -15.83 -8.62 -19.32
CA GLU A 103 -15.95 -9.63 -18.26
C GLU A 103 -14.66 -9.84 -17.44
N ASN A 104 -13.49 -9.55 -18.01
CA ASN A 104 -12.18 -9.79 -17.40
C ASN A 104 -11.53 -8.51 -16.87
N ALA A 105 -12.02 -7.33 -17.28
CA ALA A 105 -11.45 -6.04 -16.91
C ALA A 105 -11.58 -5.68 -15.42
N PHE A 106 -12.49 -6.32 -14.68
CA PHE A 106 -12.80 -5.95 -13.30
C PHE A 106 -11.59 -6.09 -12.35
N LEU A 107 -10.90 -7.23 -12.37
CA LEU A 107 -9.75 -7.50 -11.51
C LEU A 107 -8.59 -6.52 -11.76
N PRO A 108 -8.09 -6.34 -12.99
CA PRO A 108 -7.03 -5.38 -13.25
C PRO A 108 -7.46 -3.92 -13.01
N ALA A 109 -8.75 -3.58 -13.17
CA ALA A 109 -9.26 -2.25 -12.82
C ALA A 109 -9.19 -1.98 -11.31
N VAL A 110 -9.62 -2.93 -10.47
CA VAL A 110 -9.53 -2.80 -9.01
C VAL A 110 -8.07 -2.70 -8.55
N ALA A 111 -7.18 -3.50 -9.14
CA ALA A 111 -5.75 -3.44 -8.87
C ALA A 111 -5.18 -2.06 -9.26
N CYS A 112 -5.50 -1.57 -10.45
CA CYS A 112 -5.10 -0.24 -10.95
C CYS A 112 -5.50 0.86 -9.97
N LEU A 113 -6.77 0.90 -9.58
CA LEU A 113 -7.28 1.94 -8.67
C LEU A 113 -6.64 1.86 -7.29
N SER A 114 -6.43 0.65 -6.76
CA SER A 114 -5.80 0.43 -5.46
C SER A 114 -4.34 0.92 -5.46
N TYR A 115 -3.57 0.54 -6.48
CA TYR A 115 -2.18 0.97 -6.62
C TYR A 115 -2.07 2.47 -6.91
N ALA A 116 -2.94 3.04 -7.74
CA ALA A 116 -2.96 4.47 -8.04
C ALA A 116 -3.25 5.29 -6.78
N ALA A 117 -4.21 4.88 -5.96
CA ALA A 117 -4.52 5.54 -4.70
C ALA A 117 -3.35 5.50 -3.72
N LEU A 118 -2.70 4.34 -3.56
CA LEU A 118 -1.52 4.23 -2.71
C LEU A 118 -0.32 5.02 -3.27
N ALA A 119 -0.11 5.00 -4.59
CA ALA A 119 0.93 5.78 -5.25
C ALA A 119 0.75 7.28 -4.97
N ALA A 120 -0.46 7.80 -5.21
CA ALA A 120 -0.80 9.19 -4.91
C ALA A 120 -0.56 9.54 -3.43
N PHE A 121 -0.92 8.64 -2.52
CA PHE A 121 -0.67 8.82 -1.09
C PHE A 121 0.82 8.91 -0.75
N TYR A 122 1.66 8.00 -1.26
CA TYR A 122 3.11 8.02 -1.04
C TYR A 122 3.80 9.22 -1.70
N LEU A 123 3.42 9.57 -2.92
CA LEU A 123 3.97 10.72 -3.64
C LEU A 123 3.59 12.05 -2.97
N ASN A 124 2.33 12.22 -2.56
CA ASN A 124 1.89 13.39 -1.79
C ASN A 124 2.67 13.50 -0.46
N SER A 125 2.88 12.39 0.24
CA SER A 125 3.70 12.36 1.44
C SER A 125 5.13 12.85 1.15
N SER A 126 5.74 12.40 0.05
CA SER A 126 7.12 12.76 -0.31
C SER A 126 7.27 14.22 -0.72
N VAL A 127 6.36 14.74 -1.54
CA VAL A 127 6.37 16.15 -1.95
C VAL A 127 6.28 17.07 -0.74
N ARG A 128 5.38 16.76 0.20
CA ARG A 128 5.23 17.53 1.44
C ARG A 128 6.48 17.48 2.31
N LEU A 129 7.09 16.29 2.47
CA LEU A 129 8.32 16.16 3.26
C LEU A 129 9.49 16.89 2.62
N GLN A 130 9.64 16.82 1.29
CA GLN A 130 10.68 17.55 0.59
C GLN A 130 10.55 19.07 0.76
N GLY A 131 9.32 19.59 0.72
CA GLY A 131 9.06 21.01 1.00
C GLY A 131 9.42 21.41 2.43
N MET A 132 9.27 20.51 3.40
CA MET A 132 9.69 20.75 4.79
C MET A 132 11.21 20.69 4.96
N ASP A 133 11.88 19.75 4.30
CA ASP A 133 13.34 19.61 4.36
C ASP A 133 14.07 20.77 3.65
N SER A 134 13.44 21.40 2.66
CA SER A 134 14.04 22.51 1.88
C SER A 134 13.80 23.89 2.49
N ALA A 135 12.97 23.99 3.54
CA ALA A 135 12.59 25.25 4.20
C ALA A 135 13.40 25.53 5.48
N GLY A 136 14.32 24.64 5.85
CA GLY A 136 15.26 24.79 6.97
C GLY A 136 16.69 24.96 6.50
#